data_AF-A0A015VQ04-F1
#
_entry.id   AF-A0A015VQ04-F1
#
_cell.length_a   1.000
_cell.length_b   1.000
_cell.length_c   1.000
_cell.angle_alpha   90.00
_cell.angle_beta   90.00
_cell.angle_gamma   90.00
#
_symmetry.space_group_name_H-M   'P 1'
#
loop_
_entity.id
_entity.type
_entity.pdbx_description
1 polymer ?
#
loop_
_entity_poly.entity_id
_entity_poly.type
_entity_poly.pdbx_seq_one_letter_code
_entity_poly.pdbx_strand_id
1 'polypeptide(L)'
;MFKPCSTFDVAYNIYKFDSELRKLIITELEKIEVAVRTQTAYILSSQWDGYWFTDAFHFNNSVRHAKILSKIDEEYQLSDEEFVKAFKSKYSDPFLPSWITMEMSSLDTLSILYNNLLPGRVKWSIAAYFGLPDTVFASWLHSIVYIRNIYIIWKLNLLVIFFLAKTTFLSCKPTL
;
A
#
# COMPACT_ATOMS: atom_id res chain seq x y z
N MET A 1 -36.80 -7.08 12.26
CA MET A 1 -37.08 -7.03 13.72
C MET A 1 -35.75 -6.91 14.47
N PHE A 2 -35.62 -5.93 15.35
CA PHE A 2 -34.44 -5.75 16.21
C PHE A 2 -34.45 -6.76 17.38
N LYS A 3 -33.28 -7.12 17.91
CA LYS A 3 -33.17 -8.04 19.08
C LYS A 3 -33.86 -7.38 20.29
N PRO A 4 -34.52 -8.12 21.19
CA PRO A 4 -35.05 -7.53 22.42
C PRO A 4 -33.92 -6.81 23.18
N CYS A 5 -34.15 -5.55 23.60
CA CYS A 5 -33.17 -4.65 24.24
C CYS A 5 -32.09 -4.02 23.34
N SER A 6 -32.11 -4.16 22.01
CA SER A 6 -31.21 -3.37 21.16
C SER A 6 -31.83 -2.03 20.77
N THR A 7 -31.25 -0.92 21.24
CA THR A 7 -31.64 0.44 20.83
C THR A 7 -30.80 0.91 19.65
N PHE A 8 -31.31 1.90 18.91
CA PHE A 8 -30.57 2.55 17.81
C PHE A 8 -29.25 3.15 18.30
N ASP A 9 -29.23 3.75 19.49
CA ASP A 9 -28.02 4.33 20.09
C ASP A 9 -26.91 3.30 20.31
N VAL A 10 -27.26 2.07 20.71
CA VAL A 10 -26.29 0.98 20.87
C VAL A 10 -25.67 0.62 19.52
N ALA A 11 -26.50 0.47 18.48
CA ALA A 11 -26.00 0.19 17.13
C ALA A 11 -25.10 1.33 16.60
N TYR A 12 -25.50 2.58 16.83
CA TYR A 12 -24.74 3.76 16.44
C TYR A 12 -23.38 3.85 17.16
N ASN A 13 -23.35 3.59 18.47
CA ASN A 13 -22.12 3.63 19.26
C ASN A 13 -21.12 2.54 18.85
N ILE A 14 -21.59 1.32 18.54
CA ILE A 14 -20.73 0.25 18.03
C ILE A 14 -20.11 0.65 16.69
N TYR A 15 -20.92 1.19 15.77
CA TYR A 15 -20.44 1.68 14.48
C TYR A 15 -19.43 2.82 14.63
N LYS A 16 -19.70 3.78 15.51
CA LYS A 16 -18.79 4.90 15.79
C LYS A 16 -17.45 4.41 16.35
N PHE A 17 -17.48 3.50 17.33
CA PHE A 17 -16.28 2.91 17.92
C PHE A 17 -15.42 2.22 16.85
N ASP A 18 -16.04 1.37 16.03
CA ASP A 18 -15.34 0.66 14.97
C ASP A 18 -14.75 1.62 13.91
N SER A 19 -15.45 2.72 13.59
CA SER A 19 -14.91 3.75 12.70
C SER A 19 -13.65 4.40 13.26
N GLU A 20 -13.63 4.74 14.55
CA GLU A 20 -12.45 5.31 15.22
C GLU A 20 -11.30 4.30 15.33
N LEU A 21 -11.60 3.05 15.65
CA LEU A 21 -10.61 1.98 15.68
C LEU A 21 -9.94 1.78 14.32
N ARG A 22 -10.74 1.78 13.23
CA ARG A 22 -10.21 1.67 11.87
C ARG A 22 -9.26 2.81 11.53
N LYS A 23 -9.62 4.05 11.86
CA LYS A 23 -8.74 5.22 11.64
C LYS A 23 -7.40 5.03 12.34
N LEU A 24 -7.40 4.62 13.61
CA LEU A 24 -6.18 4.39 14.39
C LEU A 24 -5.28 3.33 13.73
N ILE A 25 -5.86 2.20 13.34
CA ILE A 25 -5.11 1.11 12.70
C ILE A 25 -4.41 1.60 11.42
N ILE A 26 -5.12 2.35 10.57
CA ILE A 26 -4.57 2.81 9.29
C ILE A 26 -3.43 3.79 9.51
N THR A 27 -3.57 4.73 10.44
CA THR A 27 -2.52 5.69 10.77
C THR A 27 -1.24 4.99 11.24
N GLU A 28 -1.34 3.91 12.01
CA GLU A 28 -0.16 3.15 12.41
C GLU A 28 0.39 2.28 11.26
N LEU A 29 -0.47 1.72 10.42
CA LEU A 29 -0.05 0.98 9.22
C LEU A 29 0.69 1.87 8.21
N GLU A 30 0.28 3.13 8.05
CA GLU A 30 0.96 4.10 7.18
C GLU A 30 2.41 4.33 7.62
N LYS A 31 2.67 4.41 8.93
CA LYS A 31 4.05 4.54 9.46
C LYS A 31 4.89 3.31 9.16
N ILE A 32 4.31 2.12 9.33
CA ILE A 32 4.98 0.85 9.00
C ILE A 32 5.27 0.80 7.50
N GLU A 33 4.32 1.19 6.67
CA GLU A 33 4.45 1.23 5.21
C GLU A 33 5.62 2.14 4.78
N VAL A 34 5.70 3.36 5.33
CA VAL A 34 6.81 4.28 5.09
C VAL A 34 8.14 3.67 5.55
N ALA A 35 8.20 3.11 6.74
CA ALA A 35 9.42 2.47 7.25
C ALA A 35 9.89 1.32 6.35
N VAL A 36 8.98 0.45 5.89
CA VAL A 36 9.30 -0.66 4.99
C VAL A 36 9.88 -0.16 3.68
N ARG A 37 9.29 0.90 3.08
CA ARG A 37 9.80 1.53 1.86
C ARG A 37 11.21 2.05 2.03
N THR A 38 11.41 2.89 3.05
CA THR A 38 12.68 3.55 3.30
C THR A 38 13.78 2.52 3.55
N GLN A 39 13.51 1.51 4.38
CA GLN A 39 14.52 0.49 4.71
C GLN A 39 14.82 -0.43 3.54
N THR A 40 13.80 -0.83 2.79
CA THR A 40 13.99 -1.67 1.59
C THR A 40 14.82 -0.92 0.56
N ALA A 41 14.48 0.33 0.25
CA ALA A 41 15.29 1.15 -0.65
C ALA A 41 16.72 1.29 -0.12
N TYR A 42 16.88 1.74 1.13
CA TYR A 42 18.19 2.01 1.70
C TYR A 42 19.11 0.79 1.68
N ILE A 43 18.64 -0.37 2.19
CA ILE A 43 19.45 -1.58 2.29
C ILE A 43 19.81 -2.12 0.91
N LEU A 44 18.86 -2.17 -0.01
CA LEU A 44 19.09 -2.72 -1.35
C LEU A 44 19.99 -1.82 -2.20
N SER A 45 19.79 -0.50 -2.15
CA SER A 45 20.64 0.45 -2.88
C SER A 45 22.04 0.54 -2.31
N SER A 46 22.20 0.36 -0.99
CA SER A 46 23.52 0.30 -0.36
C SER A 46 24.29 -0.97 -0.71
N GLN A 47 23.57 -2.07 -0.96
CA GLN A 47 24.19 -3.35 -1.28
C GLN A 47 24.53 -3.51 -2.77
N TRP A 48 23.72 -2.91 -3.64
CA TRP A 48 23.83 -3.01 -5.09
C TRP A 48 24.01 -1.62 -5.69
N ASP A 49 22.96 -1.05 -6.27
CA ASP A 49 23.00 0.27 -6.91
C ASP A 49 21.66 1.01 -6.79
N GLY A 50 21.58 2.21 -7.36
CA GLY A 50 20.34 2.99 -7.38
C GLY A 50 19.19 2.37 -8.19
N TYR A 51 19.42 1.32 -8.98
CA TYR A 51 18.46 0.74 -9.92
C TYR A 51 18.30 -0.77 -9.73
N TRP A 52 18.64 -1.29 -8.55
CA TRP A 52 18.70 -2.73 -8.26
C TRP A 52 17.42 -3.51 -8.63
N PHE A 53 16.27 -2.84 -8.63
CA PHE A 53 14.96 -3.41 -8.94
C PHE A 53 14.76 -3.69 -10.43
N THR A 54 15.59 -3.14 -11.32
CA THR A 54 15.52 -3.41 -12.76
C THR A 54 16.24 -4.70 -13.14
N ASP A 55 17.19 -5.15 -12.31
CA ASP A 55 17.97 -6.36 -12.58
C ASP A 55 17.25 -7.62 -12.07
N ALA A 56 16.90 -8.51 -13.00
CA ALA A 56 16.25 -9.79 -12.70
C ALA A 56 17.15 -10.76 -11.90
N PHE A 57 18.47 -10.54 -11.89
CA PHE A 57 19.44 -11.37 -11.17
C PHE A 57 19.17 -11.44 -9.66
N HIS A 58 18.60 -10.38 -9.08
CA HIS A 58 18.30 -10.31 -7.64
C HIS A 58 17.03 -11.08 -7.23
N PHE A 59 16.30 -11.65 -8.19
CA PHE A 59 14.97 -12.21 -7.99
C PHE A 59 14.90 -13.71 -8.32
N ASN A 60 14.09 -14.43 -7.55
CA ASN A 60 13.92 -15.88 -7.71
C ASN A 60 13.07 -16.25 -8.93
N ASN A 61 12.15 -15.38 -9.35
CA ASN A 61 11.28 -15.61 -10.50
C ASN A 61 11.26 -14.39 -11.42
N SER A 62 11.87 -14.54 -12.61
CA SER A 62 11.98 -13.48 -13.61
C SER A 62 10.63 -13.04 -14.19
N VAL A 63 9.66 -13.95 -14.33
CA VAL A 63 8.31 -13.62 -14.81
C VAL A 63 7.56 -12.75 -13.80
N ARG A 64 7.69 -13.07 -12.50
CA ARG A 64 7.12 -12.23 -11.42
C ARG A 64 7.81 -10.88 -11.34
N HIS A 65 9.13 -10.86 -11.49
CA HIS A 65 9.93 -9.64 -11.54
C HIS A 65 9.49 -8.72 -12.69
N ALA A 66 9.32 -9.26 -13.90
CA ALA A 66 8.82 -8.49 -15.05
C ALA A 66 7.43 -7.90 -14.79
N LYS A 67 6.53 -8.62 -14.10
CA LYS A 67 5.22 -8.09 -13.70
C LYS A 67 5.33 -6.95 -12.69
N ILE A 68 6.22 -7.08 -11.70
CA ILE A 68 6.50 -6.01 -10.73
C ILE A 68 7.02 -4.77 -11.47
N LEU A 69 7.97 -4.96 -12.38
CA LEU A 69 8.58 -3.87 -13.14
C LEU A 69 7.55 -3.16 -14.05
N SER A 70 6.68 -3.91 -14.72
CA SER A 70 5.56 -3.34 -15.50
C SER A 70 4.64 -2.49 -14.64
N LYS A 71 4.30 -2.96 -13.43
CA LYS A 71 3.44 -2.21 -12.51
C LYS A 71 4.10 -0.92 -12.02
N ILE A 72 5.41 -0.97 -11.73
CA ILE A 72 6.20 0.22 -11.37
C ILE A 72 6.25 1.21 -12.54
N ASP A 73 6.46 0.73 -13.77
CA ASP A 73 6.45 1.59 -14.96
C ASP A 73 5.08 2.24 -15.17
N GLU A 74 3.99 1.48 -15.06
CA GLU A 74 2.63 2.03 -15.13
C GLU A 74 2.40 3.12 -14.07
N GLU A 75 2.76 2.87 -12.81
CA GLU A 75 2.66 3.84 -11.72
C GLU A 75 3.52 5.10 -12.00
N TYR A 76 4.71 4.92 -12.58
CA TYR A 76 5.60 6.02 -12.98
C TYR A 76 5.07 6.83 -14.18
N GLN A 77 4.50 6.16 -15.19
CA GLN A 77 3.94 6.83 -16.37
C GLN A 77 2.70 7.65 -16.02
N LEU A 78 1.83 7.11 -15.15
CA LEU A 78 0.60 7.76 -14.71
C LEU A 78 0.84 8.84 -13.65
N SER A 79 2.02 8.92 -13.04
CA SER A 79 2.27 9.90 -11.99
C SER A 79 2.30 11.33 -12.53
N ASP A 80 1.47 12.17 -11.90
CA ASP A 80 1.33 13.59 -12.19
C ASP A 80 2.22 14.50 -11.32
N GLU A 81 3.06 13.91 -10.48
CA GLU A 81 3.90 14.64 -9.54
C GLU A 81 4.95 15.52 -10.26
N GLU A 82 5.16 16.72 -9.73
CA GLU A 82 5.98 17.74 -10.40
C GLU A 82 7.43 17.29 -10.57
N PHE A 83 7.99 16.59 -9.58
CA PHE A 83 9.35 16.07 -9.66
C PHE A 83 9.49 14.96 -10.72
N VAL A 84 8.44 14.16 -10.94
CA VAL A 84 8.42 13.11 -11.98
C VAL A 84 8.45 13.75 -13.36
N LYS A 85 7.62 14.76 -13.58
CA LYS A 85 7.59 15.55 -14.82
C LYS A 85 8.95 16.22 -15.08
N ALA A 86 9.52 16.85 -14.05
CA ALA A 86 10.84 17.46 -14.12
C ALA A 86 11.93 16.43 -14.46
N PHE A 87 11.89 15.24 -13.83
CA PHE A 87 12.84 14.17 -14.10
C PHE A 87 12.74 13.66 -15.54
N LYS A 88 11.51 13.35 -16.03
CA LYS A 88 11.26 12.92 -17.41
C LYS A 88 11.72 13.94 -18.45
N SER A 89 11.66 15.24 -18.13
CA SER A 89 12.13 16.29 -19.02
C SER A 89 13.65 16.45 -19.05
N LYS A 90 14.32 16.10 -17.94
CA LYS A 90 15.75 16.36 -17.72
C LYS A 90 16.63 15.16 -18.02
N TYR A 91 16.12 13.95 -17.80
CA TYR A 91 16.87 12.70 -17.92
C TYR A 91 16.19 11.74 -18.89
N SER A 92 17.00 10.97 -19.62
CA SER A 92 16.55 9.93 -20.54
C SER A 92 16.40 8.55 -19.87
N ASP A 93 16.66 8.46 -18.56
CA ASP A 93 16.58 7.22 -17.81
C ASP A 93 15.13 6.70 -17.75
N PRO A 94 14.91 5.38 -17.92
CA PRO A 94 13.56 4.81 -17.95
C PRO A 94 12.87 4.87 -16.59
N PHE A 95 13.62 4.90 -15.50
CA PHE A 95 13.10 4.90 -14.13
C PHE A 95 13.79 5.93 -13.25
N LEU A 96 13.10 6.30 -12.18
CA LEU A 96 13.69 7.02 -11.07
C LEU A 96 14.63 6.11 -10.26
N PRO A 97 15.58 6.69 -9.51
CA PRO A 97 16.35 5.95 -8.53
C PRO A 97 15.43 5.27 -7.51
N SER A 98 15.85 4.09 -7.06
CA SER A 98 15.14 3.18 -6.16
C SER A 98 14.54 3.85 -4.92
N TRP A 99 15.21 4.79 -4.26
CA TRP A 99 14.63 5.45 -3.08
C TRP A 99 13.36 6.26 -3.40
N ILE A 100 13.30 6.89 -4.57
CA ILE A 100 12.10 7.59 -5.04
C ILE A 100 11.08 6.57 -5.57
N THR A 101 11.54 5.60 -6.36
CA THR A 101 10.65 4.58 -6.94
C THR A 101 9.93 3.77 -5.87
N MET A 102 10.63 3.37 -4.80
CA MET A 102 10.01 2.66 -3.67
C MET A 102 9.05 3.56 -2.89
N GLU A 103 9.33 4.86 -2.79
CA GLU A 103 8.43 5.83 -2.15
C GLU A 103 7.09 5.93 -2.88
N MET A 104 7.12 5.97 -4.21
CA MET A 104 5.93 6.02 -5.05
C MET A 104 5.20 4.67 -5.12
N SER A 105 5.93 3.57 -5.03
CA SER A 105 5.38 2.22 -5.19
C SER A 105 4.40 1.87 -4.06
N SER A 106 3.31 1.17 -4.39
CA SER A 106 2.37 0.68 -3.37
C SER A 106 2.98 -0.43 -2.48
N LEU A 107 2.54 -0.53 -1.21
CA LEU A 107 2.96 -1.61 -0.29
C LEU A 107 2.67 -3.01 -0.81
N ASP A 108 1.61 -3.16 -1.61
CA ASP A 108 1.28 -4.40 -2.30
C ASP A 108 2.42 -4.81 -3.25
N THR A 109 2.88 -3.89 -4.09
CA THR A 109 4.03 -4.08 -4.99
C THR A 109 5.29 -4.44 -4.19
N LEU A 110 5.55 -3.74 -3.08
CA LEU A 110 6.70 -4.01 -2.21
C LEU A 110 6.64 -5.37 -1.52
N SER A 111 5.45 -5.81 -1.09
CA SER A 111 5.26 -7.13 -0.50
C SER A 111 5.57 -8.23 -1.51
N ILE A 112 5.10 -8.09 -2.75
CA ILE A 112 5.37 -9.04 -3.83
C ILE A 112 6.86 -9.01 -4.21
N LEU A 113 7.45 -7.81 -4.29
CA LEU A 113 8.87 -7.60 -4.57
C LEU A 113 9.74 -8.27 -3.51
N TYR A 114 9.51 -7.99 -2.23
CA TYR A 114 10.27 -8.56 -1.12
C TYR A 114 10.19 -10.09 -1.12
N ASN A 115 9.00 -10.64 -1.35
CA ASN A 115 8.81 -12.08 -1.45
C ASN A 115 9.59 -12.70 -2.60
N ASN A 116 9.70 -12.00 -3.74
CA ASN A 116 10.41 -12.48 -4.92
C ASN A 116 11.94 -12.30 -4.86
N LEU A 117 12.47 -11.58 -3.88
CA LEU A 117 13.93 -11.48 -3.68
C LEU A 117 14.53 -12.85 -3.39
N LEU A 118 15.74 -13.07 -3.92
CA LEU A 118 16.54 -14.25 -3.61
C LEU A 118 16.77 -14.38 -2.08
N PRO A 119 16.74 -15.61 -1.54
CA PRO A 119 17.10 -15.83 -0.15
C PRO A 119 18.56 -15.44 0.06
N GLY A 120 18.85 -14.77 1.17
CA GLY A 120 20.21 -14.35 1.47
C GLY A 120 20.30 -13.26 2.53
N ARG A 121 21.53 -12.82 2.80
CA ARG A 121 21.81 -11.80 3.83
C ARG A 121 21.02 -10.53 3.61
N VAL A 122 20.83 -10.10 2.37
CA VAL A 122 20.15 -8.85 2.03
C VAL A 122 18.68 -8.89 2.44
N LYS A 123 17.96 -9.95 2.05
CA LYS A 123 16.56 -10.19 2.43
C LYS A 123 16.39 -10.30 3.95
N TRP A 124 17.35 -10.94 4.60
CA TRP A 124 17.40 -11.06 6.06
C TRP A 124 17.65 -9.71 6.74
N SER A 125 18.58 -8.87 6.24
CA SER A 125 18.90 -7.56 6.82
C SER A 125 17.69 -6.64 6.86
N ILE A 126 16.83 -6.69 5.84
CA ILE A 126 15.57 -5.93 5.81
C ILE A 126 14.66 -6.40 6.95
N ALA A 127 14.44 -7.71 7.09
CA ALA A 127 13.58 -8.25 8.14
C ALA A 127 14.16 -8.02 9.56
N ALA A 128 15.48 -8.12 9.70
CA ALA A 128 16.20 -7.91 10.95
C ALA A 128 16.02 -6.48 11.48
N TYR A 129 15.88 -5.48 10.61
CA TYR A 129 15.54 -4.11 11.02
C TYR A 129 14.23 -4.05 11.81
N PHE A 130 13.25 -4.88 11.44
CA PHE A 130 11.96 -4.98 12.12
C PHE A 130 11.97 -5.99 13.29
N GLY A 131 13.13 -6.57 13.62
CA GLY A 131 13.26 -7.58 14.67
C GLY A 131 12.62 -8.94 14.31
N LEU A 132 12.46 -9.22 13.01
CA LEU A 132 11.77 -10.42 12.53
C LEU A 132 12.67 -11.29 11.65
N PRO A 133 12.46 -12.62 11.64
CA PRO A 133 12.97 -13.49 10.59
C PRO A 133 12.38 -13.13 9.22
N ASP A 134 13.13 -13.39 8.14
CA ASP A 134 12.74 -13.08 6.76
C ASP A 134 11.40 -13.72 6.34
N THR A 135 11.17 -14.97 6.70
CA THR A 135 9.92 -15.71 6.45
C THR A 135 8.73 -15.13 7.20
N VAL A 136 8.93 -14.71 8.45
CA VAL A 136 7.89 -14.09 9.28
C VAL A 136 7.56 -12.70 8.74
N PHE A 137 8.58 -11.91 8.41
CA PHE A 137 8.40 -10.59 7.84
C PHE A 137 7.66 -10.63 6.49
N ALA A 138 7.99 -11.60 5.62
CA ALA A 138 7.24 -11.86 4.38
C ALA A 138 5.75 -12.11 4.64
N SER A 139 5.43 -12.95 5.63
CA SER A 139 4.04 -13.21 6.02
C SER A 139 3.36 -11.96 6.57
N TRP A 140 4.06 -11.16 7.39
CA TRP A 140 3.54 -9.94 7.97
C TRP A 140 3.23 -8.88 6.91
N LEU A 141 4.12 -8.68 5.93
CA LEU A 141 3.87 -7.77 4.81
C LEU A 141 2.60 -8.18 4.06
N HIS A 142 2.41 -9.47 3.81
CA HIS A 142 1.19 -9.95 3.16
C HIS A 142 -0.06 -9.69 4.00
N SER A 143 -0.01 -9.93 5.31
CA SER A 143 -1.12 -9.64 6.23
C SER A 143 -1.45 -8.14 6.32
N ILE A 144 -0.44 -7.27 6.33
CA ILE A 144 -0.62 -5.82 6.37
C ILE A 144 -1.31 -5.34 5.08
N VAL A 145 -0.82 -5.80 3.92
CA VAL A 145 -1.45 -5.50 2.63
C VAL A 145 -2.90 -5.94 2.61
N TYR A 146 -3.20 -7.13 3.15
CA TYR A 146 -4.56 -7.63 3.25
C TYR A 146 -5.46 -6.72 4.11
N ILE A 147 -5.00 -6.32 5.30
CA ILE A 147 -5.75 -5.41 6.20
C ILE A 147 -5.98 -4.06 5.51
N ARG A 148 -4.97 -3.52 4.82
CA ARG A 148 -5.09 -2.26 4.07
C ARG A 148 -6.11 -2.36 2.93
N ASN A 149 -6.08 -3.45 2.17
CA ASN A 149 -7.00 -3.67 1.05
C ASN A 149 -8.44 -3.82 1.52
N ILE A 150 -8.65 -4.49 2.66
CA ILE A 150 -9.95 -4.54 3.34
C ILE A 150 -10.43 -3.11 3.60
N TYR A 151 -9.61 -2.25 4.19
CA TYR A 151 -9.98 -0.85 4.44
C TYR A 151 -10.38 -0.09 3.17
N ILE A 152 -9.65 -0.24 2.07
CA ILE A 152 -9.98 0.40 0.79
C ILE A 152 -11.40 0.01 0.35
N ILE A 153 -11.74 -1.27 0.45
CA ILE A 153 -13.10 -1.77 0.11
C ILE A 153 -14.15 -1.13 1.03
N TRP A 154 -13.89 -1.04 2.34
CA TRP A 154 -14.80 -0.37 3.27
C TRP A 154 -15.02 1.10 2.92
N LYS A 155 -13.95 1.81 2.56
CA LYS A 155 -14.01 3.23 2.16
C LYS A 155 -14.88 3.41 0.91
N LEU A 156 -14.75 2.54 -0.08
CA LEU A 156 -15.56 2.55 -1.31
C LEU A 156 -17.04 2.25 -1.02
N ASN A 157 -17.33 1.20 -0.25
CA ASN A 157 -18.71 0.84 0.12
C ASN A 157 -19.41 1.95 0.90
N LEU A 158 -18.68 2.60 1.83
CA LEU A 158 -19.24 3.70 2.59
C LEU A 158 -19.53 4.92 1.71
N LEU A 159 -18.62 5.27 0.78
CA LEU A 159 -18.82 6.34 -0.19
C LEU A 159 -20.04 6.10 -1.08
N VAL A 160 -20.23 4.86 -1.54
CA VAL A 160 -21.40 4.46 -2.33
C VAL A 160 -22.69 4.58 -1.50
N ILE A 161 -22.70 4.11 -0.25
CA ILE A 161 -23.86 4.25 0.65
C ILE A 161 -24.19 5.72 0.90
N PHE A 162 -23.19 6.56 1.19
CA PHE A 162 -23.40 8.00 1.37
C PHE A 162 -23.90 8.67 0.10
N PHE A 163 -23.38 8.29 -1.07
CA PHE A 163 -23.81 8.83 -2.35
C PHE A 163 -25.27 8.44 -2.66
N LEU A 164 -25.64 7.18 -2.45
CA LEU A 164 -27.01 6.68 -2.61
C LEU A 164 -27.97 7.30 -1.60
N ALA A 165 -27.54 7.50 -0.35
CA ALA A 165 -28.32 8.21 0.66
C ALA A 165 -28.54 9.68 0.25
N LYS A 166 -27.52 10.35 -0.28
CA LYS A 166 -27.63 11.74 -0.73
C LYS A 166 -28.57 11.91 -1.92
N THR A 167 -28.53 11.00 -2.90
CA THR A 167 -29.44 11.04 -4.05
C THR A 167 -30.89 10.75 -3.65
N THR A 168 -31.12 9.77 -2.77
CA THR A 168 -32.47 9.47 -2.25
C THR A 168 -33.04 10.61 -1.39
N PHE A 169 -32.23 11.27 -0.57
CA PHE A 169 -32.65 12.46 0.17
C PHE A 169 -32.91 13.69 -0.73
N LEU A 170 -32.10 13.89 -1.80
CA LEU A 170 -32.31 14.99 -2.75
C LEU A 170 -33.54 14.78 -3.64
N SER A 171 -33.94 13.54 -3.93
CA SER A 171 -35.21 13.23 -4.61
C SER A 171 -36.45 13.38 -3.71
N CYS A 172 -36.27 13.62 -2.42
CA CYS A 172 -37.34 13.80 -1.43
C CYS A 172 -37.46 15.26 -0.96
N LYS A 173 -37.24 16.24 -1.86
CA LYS A 173 -37.72 17.61 -1.62
C LYS A 173 -39.22 17.66 -1.92
N PRO A 174 -40.09 18.01 -0.96
CA PRO A 174 -41.48 18.27 -1.28
C PRO A 174 -41.55 19.48 -2.22
N THR A 175 -42.19 19.30 -3.36
CA THR A 175 -42.68 20.40 -4.19
C THR A 175 -43.64 21.23 -3.35
N LEU A 176 -43.16 22.39 -2.89
CA LEU A 176 -43.99 23.50 -2.44
C LEU A 176 -44.50 24.26 -3.66
#